data_AF-A0A6I2MGI3-F1
#
_entry.id   AF-A0A6I2MGI3-F1
#
_cell.length_a   1.000
_cell.length_b   1.000
_cell.length_c   1.000
_cell.angle_alpha   90.00
_cell.angle_beta   90.00
_cell.angle_gamma   90.00
#
_symmetry.space_group_name_H-M   'P 1'
#
loop_
_entity.id
_entity.type
_entity.pdbx_description
1 polymer ?
#
loop_
_entity_poly.entity_id
_entity_poly.type
_entity_poly.pdbx_seq_one_letter_code
_entity_poly.pdbx_strand_id
1 'polypeptide(L)'
;MNEYKSVSEQAKTRGLGGKRVCRVSVSMTSEYDRKLHKLSLACGGMSKSRLSDELLKIALDSPNVIEFLQKKHGGAFEEYWVSPTLIKEKGKQTVVY
;
A
#
# COMPACT_ATOMS: atom_id res chain seq x y z
N MET A 1 28.12 -6.99 -11.06
CA MET A 1 26.99 -7.76 -11.63
C MET A 1 25.93 -7.86 -10.54
N ASN A 2 24.74 -7.29 -10.77
CA ASN A 2 23.63 -7.39 -9.80
C ASN A 2 22.81 -8.62 -10.16
N GLU A 3 22.79 -9.65 -9.31
CA GLU A 3 21.96 -10.84 -9.50
C GLU A 3 20.48 -10.49 -9.34
N TYR A 4 19.73 -10.54 -10.43
CA TYR A 4 18.27 -10.44 -10.40
C TYR A 4 17.67 -11.76 -9.93
N LYS A 5 17.40 -11.88 -8.62
CA LYS A 5 16.70 -13.04 -8.04
C LYS A 5 15.26 -13.09 -8.53
N SER A 6 14.77 -14.27 -8.87
CA SER A 6 13.38 -14.48 -9.27
C SER A 6 12.41 -14.14 -8.12
N VAL A 7 11.16 -13.79 -8.45
CA VAL A 7 10.11 -13.47 -7.45
C VAL A 7 9.92 -14.63 -6.44
N SER A 8 10.10 -15.87 -6.92
CA SER A 8 10.09 -17.10 -6.10
C SER A 8 11.24 -17.14 -5.09
N GLU A 9 12.45 -16.78 -5.52
CA GLU A 9 13.64 -16.76 -4.66
C GLU A 9 13.57 -15.63 -3.63
N GLN A 10 13.02 -14.47 -4.01
CA GLN A 10 12.77 -13.36 -3.08
C GLN A 10 11.71 -13.70 -2.02
N ALA A 11 10.73 -14.54 -2.34
CA ALA A 11 9.72 -15.01 -1.38
C ALA A 11 10.26 -16.03 -0.37
N LYS A 12 11.43 -16.65 -0.63
CA LYS A 12 12.10 -17.60 0.28
C LYS A 12 12.95 -16.90 1.34
N THR A 13 13.34 -15.64 1.11
CA THR A 13 14.02 -14.84 2.14
C THR A 13 13.02 -14.39 3.20
N ARG A 14 13.34 -14.66 4.47
CA ARG A 14 12.52 -14.28 5.63
C ARG A 14 12.27 -12.77 5.61
N GLY A 15 11.05 -12.33 5.91
CA GLY A 15 10.71 -10.91 5.98
C GLY A 15 11.35 -10.21 7.20
N LEU A 16 11.08 -8.92 7.37
CA LEU A 16 11.51 -8.13 8.54
C LEU A 16 11.15 -8.88 9.84
N GLY A 17 12.17 -9.21 10.63
CA GLY A 17 12.02 -9.94 11.91
C GLY A 17 12.08 -11.47 11.82
N GLY A 18 12.53 -12.06 10.70
CA GLY A 18 12.76 -13.52 10.62
C GLY A 18 11.49 -14.36 10.49
N LYS A 19 10.32 -13.72 10.36
CA LYS A 19 9.03 -14.39 10.21
C LYS A 19 8.74 -14.71 8.74
N ARG A 20 8.00 -15.79 8.52
CA ARG A 20 7.50 -16.17 7.18
C ARG A 20 6.54 -15.08 6.70
N VAL A 21 6.67 -14.65 5.46
CA VAL A 21 5.75 -13.68 4.85
C VAL A 21 4.34 -14.26 4.88
N CYS A 22 3.47 -13.72 5.74
CA CYS A 22 2.06 -14.08 5.76
C CYS A 22 1.39 -13.48 4.52
N ARG A 23 0.92 -14.32 3.60
CA ARG A 23 0.09 -13.88 2.48
C ARG A 23 -1.32 -13.61 3.03
N VAL A 24 -1.68 -12.32 3.12
CA VAL A 24 -3.06 -11.94 3.40
C VAL A 24 -3.85 -12.02 2.10
N SER A 25 -4.86 -12.88 2.06
CA SER A 25 -5.82 -12.89 0.96
C SER A 25 -6.74 -11.69 1.12
N VAL A 26 -6.63 -10.70 0.24
CA VAL A 26 -7.60 -9.61 0.18
C VAL A 26 -8.90 -10.21 -0.39
N SER A 27 -9.96 -10.26 0.42
CA SER A 27 -11.29 -10.64 -0.07
C SER A 27 -11.80 -9.51 -0.96
N MET A 28 -11.66 -9.67 -2.28
CA MET A 28 -12.15 -8.72 -3.27
C MET A 28 -13.39 -9.29 -3.93
N THR A 29 -14.43 -8.46 -4.11
CA THR A 29 -15.53 -8.83 -5.00
C THR A 29 -14.99 -9.01 -6.43
N SER A 30 -15.67 -9.83 -7.24
CA SER A 30 -15.23 -10.15 -8.60
C SER A 30 -14.98 -8.92 -9.47
N GLU A 31 -15.70 -7.82 -9.23
CA GLU A 31 -15.53 -6.56 -9.96
C GLU A 31 -14.21 -5.85 -9.64
N TYR A 32 -13.83 -5.77 -8.36
CA TYR A 32 -12.58 -5.11 -7.98
C TYR A 32 -11.37 -5.95 -8.40
N ASP A 33 -11.46 -7.28 -8.38
CA ASP A 33 -10.40 -8.13 -8.91
C ASP A 33 -10.20 -7.92 -10.43
N ARG A 34 -11.29 -7.78 -11.18
CA ARG A 34 -11.23 -7.48 -12.62
C ARG A 34 -10.62 -6.09 -12.88
N LYS A 35 -10.99 -5.08 -12.09
CA LYS A 35 -10.39 -3.72 -12.19
C LYS A 35 -8.90 -3.77 -11.89
N LEU A 36 -8.51 -4.44 -10.81
CA LEU A 36 -7.11 -4.59 -10.41
C LEU A 36 -6.31 -5.35 -11.47
N HIS A 37 -6.88 -6.39 -12.08
CA HIS A 37 -6.22 -7.13 -13.15
C HIS A 37 -6.00 -6.26 -14.40
N LYS A 38 -7.00 -5.46 -14.82
CA LYS A 38 -6.83 -4.53 -15.95
C LYS A 38 -5.75 -3.47 -15.67
N LEU A 39 -5.75 -2.92 -14.46
CA LEU A 39 -4.74 -1.92 -14.06
C LEU A 39 -3.35 -2.55 -14.01
N SER A 40 -3.24 -3.79 -13.51
CA SER A 40 -1.99 -4.57 -13.53
C SER A 40 -1.40 -4.72 -14.93
N LEU A 41 -2.24 -5.04 -15.93
CA LEU A 41 -1.81 -5.12 -17.32
C LEU A 41 -1.40 -3.75 -17.87
N ALA A 42 -2.18 -2.70 -17.57
CA ALA A 42 -1.88 -1.33 -18.00
C ALA A 42 -0.56 -0.79 -17.42
N CYS A 43 -0.20 -1.19 -16.19
CA CYS A 43 1.04 -0.80 -15.51
C CYS A 43 2.25 -1.70 -15.87
N GLY A 44 2.29 -2.28 -17.07
CA GLY A 44 3.42 -3.09 -17.53
C GLY A 44 3.43 -4.53 -16.98
N GLY A 45 2.27 -5.08 -16.60
CA GLY A 45 2.15 -6.47 -16.17
C GLY A 45 2.63 -6.72 -14.73
N MET A 46 2.51 -5.74 -13.84
CA MET A 46 2.85 -5.93 -12.42
C MET A 46 1.94 -6.97 -11.77
N SER A 47 2.44 -7.72 -10.77
CA SER A 47 1.57 -8.63 -10.02
C SER A 47 0.49 -7.86 -9.26
N LYS A 48 -0.72 -8.44 -9.15
CA LYS A 48 -1.84 -7.81 -8.43
C LYS A 48 -1.45 -7.42 -7.00
N SER A 49 -0.71 -8.27 -6.29
CA SER A 49 -0.24 -8.00 -4.93
C SER A 49 0.70 -6.80 -4.85
N ARG A 50 1.63 -6.66 -5.80
CA ARG A 50 2.53 -5.49 -5.83
C ARG A 50 1.75 -4.21 -6.11
N LEU A 51 0.80 -4.27 -7.04
CA LEU A 51 -0.05 -3.13 -7.37
C LEU A 51 -0.95 -2.74 -6.18
N SER A 52 -1.48 -3.70 -5.43
CA SER A 52 -2.23 -3.43 -4.21
C SER A 52 -1.38 -2.77 -3.13
N ASP A 53 -0.12 -3.17 -2.97
CA ASP A 53 0.82 -2.55 -2.02
C ASP A 53 1.09 -1.09 -2.39
N GLU A 54 1.32 -0.78 -3.67
CA GLU A 54 1.49 0.60 -4.14
C GLU A 54 0.23 1.43 -3.95
N LEU A 55 -0.95 0.88 -4.29
CA LEU A 55 -2.23 1.56 -4.08
C LEU A 55 -2.49 1.86 -2.61
N LEU A 56 -2.09 0.95 -1.70
CA LEU A 56 -2.21 1.18 -0.26
C LEU A 56 -1.37 2.37 0.19
N LYS A 57 -0.10 2.45 -0.25
CA LYS A 57 0.79 3.58 0.09
C LYS A 57 0.22 4.90 -0.42
N ILE A 58 -0.17 4.94 -1.70
CA ILE A 58 -0.77 6.13 -2.31
C ILE A 58 -2.06 6.54 -1.60
N ALA A 59 -2.88 5.57 -1.19
CA ALA A 59 -4.11 5.84 -0.46
C ALA A 59 -3.85 6.41 0.93
N LEU A 60 -2.82 5.93 1.63
CA LEU A 60 -2.43 6.44 2.96
C LEU A 60 -1.82 7.84 2.86
N ASP A 61 -0.98 8.10 1.85
CA ASP A 61 -0.39 9.41 1.60
C ASP A 61 -1.40 10.47 1.08
N SER A 62 -2.63 10.06 0.75
CA SER A 62 -3.65 10.94 0.16
C SER A 62 -4.58 11.53 1.24
N PRO A 63 -4.50 12.86 1.50
CA PRO A 63 -5.37 13.52 2.48
C PRO A 63 -6.85 13.23 2.25
N ASN A 64 -7.28 13.28 0.98
CA ASN A 64 -8.68 13.13 0.61
C ASN A 64 -9.18 11.71 0.88
N VAL A 65 -8.34 10.70 0.64
CA VAL A 65 -8.72 9.30 0.88
C VAL A 65 -8.80 9.02 2.38
N ILE A 66 -7.80 9.47 3.14
CA ILE A 66 -7.79 9.33 4.60
C ILE A 66 -9.00 10.05 5.21
N GLU A 67 -9.24 11.31 4.87
CA GLU A 67 -10.36 12.08 5.38
C GLU A 67 -11.71 11.43 5.05
N PHE A 68 -11.87 10.95 3.81
CA PHE A 68 -13.07 10.23 3.39
C PHE A 68 -13.28 8.96 4.23
N LEU A 69 -12.25 8.13 4.42
CA LEU A 69 -12.35 6.89 5.19
C LEU A 69 -12.62 7.17 6.67
N GLN A 70 -11.96 8.16 7.26
CA GLN A 70 -12.17 8.56 8.66
C GLN A 70 -13.57 9.12 8.90
N LYS A 71 -14.09 9.96 8.00
CA LYS A 71 -15.48 10.44 8.09
C LYS A 71 -16.50 9.33 7.89
N LYS A 72 -16.22 8.39 7.00
CA LYS A 72 -17.13 7.29 6.67
C LYS A 72 -17.16 6.19 7.73
N HIS A 73 -16.04 5.91 8.39
CA HIS A 73 -15.87 4.74 9.27
C HIS A 73 -15.35 5.08 10.68
N GLY A 74 -14.64 6.19 10.85
CA GLY A 74 -13.92 6.55 12.08
C GLY A 74 -14.74 7.30 13.14
N GLY A 75 -16.06 7.22 13.08
CA GLY A 75 -16.99 8.15 13.74
C GLY A 75 -16.74 8.47 15.23
N ALA A 76 -16.41 7.48 16.06
CA ALA A 76 -16.46 7.64 17.53
C ALA A 76 -15.10 7.88 18.23
N PHE A 77 -13.98 7.76 17.52
CA PHE A 77 -12.64 7.83 18.14
C PHE A 77 -11.72 8.76 17.37
N GLU A 78 -11.94 10.07 17.53
CA GLU A 78 -11.14 11.13 16.91
C GLU A 78 -9.66 11.07 17.30
N GLU A 79 -9.35 10.52 18.47
CA GLU A 79 -7.98 10.33 18.98
C GLU A 79 -7.10 9.41 18.11
N TYR A 80 -7.69 8.55 17.29
CA TYR A 80 -6.97 7.68 16.35
C TYR A 80 -6.99 8.20 14.91
N TRP A 81 -7.46 9.43 14.68
CA TRP A 81 -7.42 10.01 13.35
C TRP A 81 -5.97 10.24 12.94
N VAL A 82 -5.61 9.67 11.81
CA VAL A 82 -4.36 9.87 11.11
C VAL A 82 -4.25 11.36 10.80
N SER A 83 -3.28 11.99 11.46
CA SER A 83 -2.93 13.38 11.26
C SER A 83 -1.75 13.47 10.31
N PRO A 84 -1.71 14.46 9.41
CA PRO A 84 -0.57 14.66 8.53
C PRO A 84 0.71 14.87 9.33
N THR A 85 1.75 14.13 8.98
CA THR A 85 3.09 14.31 9.49
C THR A 85 3.83 15.35 8.65
N LEU A 86 4.29 16.41 9.30
CA LEU A 86 5.14 17.42 8.68
C LEU A 86 6.59 16.96 8.71
N ILE A 87 7.11 16.46 7.59
CA ILE A 87 8.51 16.10 7.45
C ILE A 87 9.28 17.32 6.96
N LYS A 88 10.25 17.78 7.75
CA LYS A 88 11.20 18.85 7.37
C LYS A 88 12.52 18.21 6.94
N GLU A 89 12.76 18.13 5.63
CA GLU A 89 14.07 17.75 5.10
C GLU A 89 14.74 18.92 4.38
N LYS A 90 15.97 19.27 4.81
CA LYS A 90 16.87 20.24 4.16
C LYS A 90 16.20 21.57 3.76
N GLY A 91 15.30 22.08 4.59
CA GLY A 91 14.60 23.36 4.37
C GLY A 91 13.36 23.29 3.46
N LYS A 92 13.02 22.11 2.92
CA LYS A 92 11.71 21.87 2.29
C LYS A 92 10.77 21.20 3.30
N GLN A 93 9.56 21.73 3.40
CA GLN A 93 8.46 21.11 4.15
C GLN A 93 7.68 20.22 3.20
N THR A 94 7.47 18.97 3.59
CA THR A 94 6.61 18.05 2.84
C THR A 94 5.57 17.49 3.81
N VAL A 95 4.30 17.63 3.43
CA VAL A 95 3.17 17.08 4.19
C VAL A 95 2.96 15.66 3.71
N VAL A 96 3.10 14.70 4.61
CA VAL A 96 2.87 13.27 4.34
C VAL A 96 1.73 12.83 5.24
N TYR A 97 0.79 12.04 4.71
CA TYR A 97 -0.35 11.52 5.47
C TYR A 97 -0.10 10.07 5.88
#